data_AF-A0A564ZIL5-F1
#
_entry.id   AF-A0A564ZIL5-F1
#
_cell.length_a   1.000
_cell.length_b   1.000
_cell.length_c   1.000
_cell.angle_alpha   90.00
_cell.angle_beta   90.00
_cell.angle_gamma   90.00
#
_symmetry.space_group_name_H-M   'P 1'
#
loop_
_entity.id
_entity.type
_entity.pdbx_description
1 polymer ?
#
loop_
_entity_poly.entity_id
_entity_poly.type
_entity_poly.pdbx_seq_one_letter_code
_entity_poly.pdbx_strand_id
1 'polypeptide(L)'
;MKRQVIAFVVVTGLAAGLALASEWYMSHDHWYAKEPEKDFALARLIADIRSATQKYQDLEQAKADGYVQISGNVPLEGYNFHKAAITPFDHTHPPTLLYTQREGHWQLVALKYTATGVRPAESPFQGIEWERNLAICRYADWQEYRSPSREGCPQVHPETQSAFTAWHPDTWAISLWIWYPNPYGLFASMNPLLAPFDDHTIPPDEAGSWETWKAHTEFSNFNHHFSGWLVLVMGMAMTGAALWGSRESRFAHLWPLLTLGVALFILYRSDPEYWPFGPRTLTELLGDREAIEHKLSGVIVLAMGSVEWLRARGTFSHWLWGMIFPWLAIMGGVTLLFHLHPISNFNYLGRANSPHTTEGITAILAGMTYLLGSLGIMKQRWWGLVPALFVILMGVQLIVYVE
;
A
#
# COMPACT_ATOMS: atom_id res chain seq x y z
N MET A 1 -19.82 32.01 -18.49
CA MET A 1 -20.43 31.37 -17.31
C MET A 1 -20.84 29.91 -17.54
N LYS A 2 -21.85 29.58 -18.38
CA LYS A 2 -22.31 28.17 -18.58
C LYS A 2 -21.20 27.16 -18.92
N ARG A 3 -20.32 27.45 -19.89
CA ARG A 3 -19.23 26.53 -20.29
C ARG A 3 -18.18 26.28 -19.20
N GLN A 4 -17.86 27.30 -18.40
CA GLN A 4 -16.91 27.18 -17.29
C GLN A 4 -17.51 26.38 -16.13
N VAL A 5 -18.80 26.56 -15.84
CA VAL A 5 -19.51 25.75 -14.84
C VAL A 5 -19.61 24.30 -15.29
N ILE A 6 -19.93 24.03 -16.57
CA ILE A 6 -19.94 22.66 -17.13
C ILE A 6 -18.56 22.02 -17.02
N ALA A 7 -17.50 22.73 -17.42
CA ALA A 7 -16.14 22.19 -17.34
C ALA A 7 -15.71 21.96 -15.89
N PHE A 8 -16.07 22.84 -14.95
CA PHE A 8 -15.82 22.65 -13.52
C PHE A 8 -16.55 21.41 -12.99
N VAL A 9 -17.84 21.24 -13.32
CA VAL A 9 -18.64 20.08 -12.90
C VAL A 9 -18.09 18.79 -13.52
N VAL A 10 -17.65 18.81 -14.77
CA VAL A 10 -17.06 17.64 -15.43
C VAL A 10 -15.70 17.29 -14.82
N VAL A 11 -14.80 18.26 -14.64
CA VAL A 11 -13.46 17.99 -14.05
C VAL A 11 -13.58 17.57 -12.60
N THR A 12 -14.39 18.27 -11.80
CA THR A 12 -14.60 17.94 -10.39
C THR A 12 -15.40 16.65 -10.25
N GLY A 13 -16.40 16.41 -11.09
CA GLY A 13 -17.19 15.19 -11.09
C GLY A 13 -16.41 13.97 -11.59
N LEU A 14 -15.51 14.14 -12.56
CA LEU A 14 -14.56 13.10 -12.96
C LEU A 14 -13.54 12.87 -11.86
N ALA A 15 -12.96 13.91 -11.28
CA ALA A 15 -11.92 13.74 -10.27
C ALA A 15 -12.48 13.22 -8.93
N ALA A 16 -13.65 13.71 -8.49
CA ALA A 16 -14.38 13.18 -7.35
C ALA A 16 -14.98 11.81 -7.66
N GLY A 17 -15.48 11.58 -8.87
CA GLY A 17 -15.94 10.26 -9.30
C GLY A 17 -14.81 9.24 -9.35
N LEU A 18 -13.61 9.66 -9.76
CA LEU A 18 -12.40 8.83 -9.72
C LEU A 18 -11.89 8.64 -8.29
N ALA A 19 -11.95 9.67 -7.43
CA ALA A 19 -11.58 9.56 -6.02
C ALA A 19 -12.59 8.70 -5.22
N LEU A 20 -13.89 8.82 -5.49
CA LEU A 20 -14.94 7.99 -4.91
C LEU A 20 -14.95 6.59 -5.52
N ALA A 21 -14.62 6.43 -6.80
CA ALA A 21 -14.37 5.12 -7.40
C ALA A 21 -13.12 4.49 -6.81
N SER A 22 -12.08 5.27 -6.51
CA SER A 22 -10.94 4.85 -5.68
C SER A 22 -11.49 4.39 -4.33
N GLU A 23 -12.14 5.24 -3.54
CA GLU A 23 -12.66 4.92 -2.21
C GLU A 23 -13.65 3.72 -2.18
N TRP A 24 -14.50 3.58 -3.20
CA TRP A 24 -15.48 2.50 -3.35
C TRP A 24 -14.85 1.19 -3.85
N TYR A 25 -13.89 1.27 -4.77
CA TYR A 25 -13.01 0.14 -5.13
C TYR A 25 -12.07 -0.20 -3.97
N MET A 26 -11.83 0.77 -3.07
CA MET A 26 -11.04 0.72 -1.84
C MET A 26 -11.89 0.59 -0.58
N SER A 27 -13.06 -0.08 -0.63
CA SER A 27 -13.72 -0.49 0.62
C SER A 27 -12.68 -1.10 1.56
N HIS A 28 -12.72 -0.70 2.83
CA HIS A 28 -11.63 -0.66 3.83
C HIS A 28 -11.07 -2.04 4.29
N ASP A 29 -11.03 -3.02 3.39
CA ASP A 29 -10.95 -4.45 3.67
C ASP A 29 -9.57 -5.08 3.33
N HIS A 30 -8.59 -4.30 2.85
CA HIS A 30 -7.45 -4.87 2.12
C HIS A 30 -6.15 -5.03 2.90
N TRP A 31 -6.06 -4.54 4.13
CA TRP A 31 -4.83 -4.66 4.93
C TRP A 31 -5.09 -4.57 6.43
N TYR A 32 -6.09 -3.78 6.84
CA TYR A 32 -6.81 -4.08 8.05
C TYR A 32 -7.70 -5.24 7.69
N ALA A 33 -7.66 -6.32 8.47
CA ALA A 33 -8.72 -7.29 8.32
C ALA A 33 -10.04 -6.55 8.50
N LYS A 34 -10.99 -6.78 7.60
CA LYS A 34 -12.38 -6.50 7.87
C LYS A 34 -12.69 -7.11 9.23
N GLU A 35 -12.89 -6.27 10.24
CA GLU A 35 -13.24 -6.78 11.54
C GLU A 35 -14.62 -7.41 11.38
N PRO A 36 -14.75 -8.72 11.62
CA PRO A 36 -16.05 -9.35 11.56
C PRO A 36 -16.95 -8.68 12.61
N GLU A 37 -18.26 -8.71 12.37
CA GLU A 37 -19.22 -8.21 13.35
C GLU A 37 -18.91 -8.87 14.70
N LYS A 38 -18.72 -8.04 15.73
CA LYS A 38 -18.35 -8.50 17.07
C LYS A 38 -19.57 -9.15 17.71
N ASP A 39 -19.89 -10.37 17.28
CA ASP A 39 -20.99 -11.16 17.76
C ASP A 39 -20.53 -12.29 18.69
N PHE A 40 -21.46 -12.82 19.47
CA PHE A 40 -21.17 -13.88 20.44
C PHE A 40 -20.75 -15.19 19.76
N ALA A 41 -21.20 -15.42 18.52
CA ALA A 41 -20.92 -16.65 17.78
C ALA A 41 -19.44 -16.71 17.39
N LEU A 42 -18.89 -15.61 16.86
CA LEU A 42 -17.48 -15.50 16.56
C LEU A 42 -16.62 -15.63 17.82
N ALA A 43 -16.97 -14.93 18.90
CA ALA A 43 -16.21 -15.02 20.15
C ALA A 43 -16.13 -16.47 20.67
N ARG A 44 -17.24 -17.22 20.58
CA ARG A 44 -17.28 -18.64 20.94
C ARG A 44 -16.43 -19.49 19.99
N LEU A 45 -16.55 -19.28 18.68
CA LEU A 45 -15.73 -19.97 17.68
C LEU A 45 -14.23 -19.76 17.94
N ILE A 46 -13.80 -18.52 18.18
CA ILE A 46 -12.40 -18.22 18.51
C ILE A 46 -11.96 -18.93 19.80
N ALA A 47 -12.81 -19.01 20.82
CA ALA A 47 -12.50 -19.75 22.03
C ALA A 47 -12.32 -21.25 21.79
N ASP A 48 -13.19 -21.85 20.96
CA ASP A 48 -13.11 -23.27 20.58
C ASP A 48 -11.81 -23.56 19.81
N ILE A 49 -11.45 -22.70 18.85
CA ILE A 49 -10.19 -22.79 18.09
C ILE A 49 -8.98 -22.67 19.02
N ARG A 50 -8.98 -21.71 19.96
CA ARG A 50 -7.90 -21.56 20.95
C ARG A 50 -7.76 -22.81 21.81
N SER A 51 -8.87 -23.38 22.28
CA SER A 51 -8.84 -24.62 23.06
C SER A 51 -8.22 -25.78 22.25
N ALA A 52 -8.63 -25.95 20.99
CA ALA A 52 -8.15 -27.02 20.12
C ALA A 52 -6.66 -26.89 19.76
N THR A 53 -6.17 -25.65 19.65
CA THR A 53 -4.78 -25.36 19.22
C THR A 53 -3.82 -25.06 20.37
N GLN A 54 -4.31 -25.00 21.62
CA GLN A 54 -3.49 -24.66 22.79
C GLN A 54 -2.27 -25.58 22.96
N LYS A 55 -2.43 -26.87 22.62
CA LYS A 55 -1.34 -27.87 22.69
C LYS A 55 -0.18 -27.55 21.75
N TYR A 56 -0.44 -26.83 20.65
CA TYR A 56 0.58 -26.44 19.67
C TYR A 56 1.35 -25.18 20.05
N GLN A 57 1.11 -24.60 21.23
CA GLN A 57 2.10 -23.65 21.78
C GLN A 57 3.47 -24.33 21.99
N ASP A 58 3.48 -25.65 22.15
CA ASP A 58 4.65 -26.49 22.06
C ASP A 58 4.83 -27.00 20.62
N LEU A 59 5.87 -26.53 19.95
CA LEU A 59 6.18 -26.91 18.57
C LEU A 59 6.39 -28.42 18.40
N GLU A 60 6.95 -29.11 19.40
CA GLU A 60 7.19 -30.55 19.30
C GLU A 60 5.87 -31.34 19.31
N GLN A 61 4.84 -30.83 19.98
CA GLN A 61 3.49 -31.41 19.89
C GLN A 61 2.87 -31.19 18.51
N ALA A 62 3.12 -30.04 17.86
CA ALA A 62 2.68 -29.85 16.48
C ALA A 62 3.40 -30.81 15.52
N LYS A 63 4.72 -30.96 15.66
CA LYS A 63 5.49 -31.93 14.86
C LYS A 63 5.03 -33.37 15.08
N ALA A 64 4.78 -33.75 16.34
CA ALA A 64 4.26 -35.07 16.69
C ALA A 64 2.85 -35.31 16.12
N ASP A 65 2.03 -34.27 15.99
CA ASP A 65 0.72 -34.31 15.35
C ASP A 65 0.79 -34.28 13.81
N GLY A 66 1.98 -34.18 13.22
CA GLY A 66 2.22 -34.29 11.78
C GLY A 66 2.35 -32.97 11.03
N TYR A 67 2.49 -31.84 11.73
CA TYR A 67 2.83 -30.58 11.09
C TYR A 67 4.31 -30.54 10.70
N VAL A 68 4.60 -30.17 9.46
CA VAL A 68 5.96 -30.06 8.92
C VAL A 68 6.26 -28.63 8.50
N GLN A 69 7.49 -28.17 8.73
CA GLN A 69 7.90 -26.84 8.27
C GLN A 69 7.88 -26.81 6.74
N ILE A 70 7.25 -25.77 6.19
CA ILE A 70 7.13 -25.58 4.74
C ILE A 70 7.71 -24.24 4.25
N SER A 71 8.11 -23.34 5.14
CA SER A 71 8.78 -22.08 4.81
C SER A 71 9.91 -21.79 5.80
N GLY A 72 10.79 -20.85 5.46
CA GLY A 72 11.60 -20.15 6.46
C GLY A 72 10.77 -19.06 7.14
N ASN A 73 11.44 -18.05 7.69
CA ASN A 73 10.78 -16.94 8.37
C ASN A 73 10.25 -15.92 7.36
N VAL A 74 8.98 -16.03 7.01
CA VAL A 74 8.36 -15.10 6.07
C VAL A 74 8.19 -13.75 6.78
N PRO A 75 8.72 -12.63 6.24
CA PRO A 75 8.62 -11.33 6.89
C PRO A 75 7.18 -10.96 7.27
N LEU A 76 6.99 -10.55 8.53
CA LEU A 76 5.69 -10.18 9.13
C LEU A 76 4.63 -11.31 9.22
N GLU A 77 4.96 -12.54 8.84
CA GLU A 77 4.08 -13.71 8.93
C GLU A 77 4.66 -14.78 9.89
N GLY A 78 5.96 -15.05 9.78
CA GLY A 78 6.67 -16.06 10.56
C GLY A 78 6.95 -17.35 9.77
N TYR A 79 7.26 -18.41 10.51
CA TYR A 79 7.50 -19.75 9.98
C TYR A 79 6.20 -20.53 9.83
N ASN A 80 5.97 -21.08 8.63
CA ASN A 80 4.79 -21.89 8.33
C ASN A 80 5.04 -23.38 8.56
N PHE A 81 4.21 -23.98 9.40
CA PHE A 81 4.15 -25.42 9.63
C PHE A 81 2.82 -25.95 9.14
N HIS A 82 2.84 -26.83 8.14
CA HIS A 82 1.64 -27.32 7.46
C HIS A 82 1.42 -28.81 7.69
N LYS A 83 0.15 -29.21 7.81
CA LYS A 83 -0.26 -30.61 7.89
C LYS A 83 -1.11 -30.97 6.67
N ALA A 84 -0.59 -31.86 5.85
CA ALA A 84 -1.29 -32.36 4.68
C ALA A 84 -2.54 -33.18 5.08
N ALA A 85 -3.51 -33.26 4.17
CA ALA A 85 -4.73 -34.08 4.29
C ALA A 85 -5.86 -33.58 5.23
N ILE A 86 -5.89 -32.28 5.55
CA ILE A 86 -7.07 -31.66 6.18
C ILE A 86 -8.08 -31.28 5.10
N THR A 87 -9.03 -32.18 4.81
CA THR A 87 -10.27 -31.87 4.09
C THR A 87 -11.44 -32.64 4.70
N PRO A 88 -12.62 -32.01 4.92
CA PRO A 88 -13.01 -30.62 4.61
C PRO A 88 -12.53 -29.58 5.63
N PHE A 89 -12.82 -28.29 5.36
CA PHE A 89 -12.48 -27.16 6.23
C PHE A 89 -12.91 -27.41 7.68
N ASP A 90 -11.95 -27.39 8.59
CA ASP A 90 -12.16 -27.60 10.03
C ASP A 90 -11.53 -26.45 10.80
N HIS A 91 -12.37 -25.61 11.42
CA HIS A 91 -11.91 -24.48 12.23
C HIS A 91 -10.96 -24.91 13.35
N THR A 92 -11.18 -26.08 13.95
CA THR A 92 -10.43 -26.58 15.11
C THR A 92 -9.16 -27.35 14.73
N HIS A 93 -9.01 -27.73 13.46
CA HIS A 93 -7.83 -28.38 12.91
C HIS A 93 -7.27 -27.56 11.74
N PRO A 94 -6.60 -26.42 12.01
CA PRO A 94 -6.08 -25.54 10.97
C PRO A 94 -5.00 -26.26 10.14
N PRO A 95 -4.97 -26.08 8.81
CA PRO A 95 -3.96 -26.72 7.97
C PRO A 95 -2.56 -26.17 8.18
N THR A 96 -2.43 -24.92 8.64
CA THR A 96 -1.13 -24.27 8.84
C THR A 96 -1.08 -23.56 10.19
N LEU A 97 0.05 -23.72 10.89
CA LEU A 97 0.41 -23.06 12.13
C LEU A 97 1.58 -22.11 11.87
N LEU A 98 1.55 -20.93 12.47
CA LEU A 98 2.52 -19.86 12.26
C LEU A 98 3.28 -19.65 13.54
N TYR A 99 4.61 -19.71 13.46
CA TYR A 99 5.48 -19.50 14.62
C TYR A 99 6.46 -18.37 14.38
N THR A 100 6.85 -17.69 15.45
CA THR A 100 8.10 -16.94 15.47
C THR A 100 9.16 -17.66 16.29
N GLN A 101 10.41 -17.28 16.06
CA GLN A 101 11.54 -17.80 16.80
C GLN A 101 12.38 -16.63 17.34
N ARG A 102 12.85 -16.76 18.58
CA ARG A 102 13.93 -15.94 19.11
C ARG A 102 14.86 -16.79 19.96
N GLU A 103 16.15 -16.79 19.64
CA GLU A 103 17.19 -17.48 20.43
C GLU A 103 16.86 -18.97 20.70
N GLY A 104 16.26 -19.65 19.71
CA GLY A 104 15.86 -21.07 19.82
C GLY A 104 14.47 -21.29 20.45
N HIS A 105 13.85 -20.26 21.00
CA HIS A 105 12.49 -20.34 21.55
C HIS A 105 11.45 -20.10 20.46
N TRP A 106 10.60 -21.10 20.24
CA TRP A 106 9.49 -21.05 19.30
C TRP A 106 8.21 -20.62 20.01
N GLN A 107 7.46 -19.71 19.39
CA GLN A 107 6.16 -19.25 19.88
C GLN A 107 5.13 -19.37 18.76
N LEU A 108 4.02 -20.07 19.02
CA LEU A 108 2.86 -20.04 18.14
C LEU A 108 2.25 -18.62 18.17
N VAL A 109 2.06 -18.01 17.01
CA VAL A 109 1.54 -16.64 16.89
C VAL A 109 0.19 -16.57 16.18
N ALA A 110 -0.03 -17.42 15.18
CA ALA A 110 -1.26 -17.44 14.39
C ALA A 110 -1.55 -18.81 13.78
N LEU A 111 -2.74 -18.92 13.20
CA LEU A 111 -3.18 -20.04 12.37
C LEU A 111 -3.44 -19.52 10.95
N LYS A 112 -3.30 -20.37 9.94
CA LYS A 112 -3.62 -20.01 8.56
C LYS A 112 -4.41 -21.13 7.92
N TYR A 113 -5.52 -20.76 7.31
CA TYR A 113 -6.35 -21.65 6.52
C TYR A 113 -6.06 -21.40 5.06
N THR A 114 -5.72 -22.46 4.33
CA THR A 114 -5.26 -22.36 2.95
C THR A 114 -6.09 -23.22 2.02
N ALA A 115 -6.42 -22.69 0.84
CA ALA A 115 -7.03 -23.43 -0.26
C ALA A 115 -6.18 -23.28 -1.53
N THR A 116 -5.95 -24.36 -2.27
CA THR A 116 -5.16 -24.34 -3.51
C THR A 116 -6.07 -24.23 -4.73
N GLY A 117 -5.64 -23.49 -5.75
CA GLY A 117 -6.34 -23.42 -7.04
C GLY A 117 -7.38 -22.29 -7.09
N VAL A 118 -8.65 -22.64 -7.36
CA VAL A 118 -9.72 -21.63 -7.53
C VAL A 118 -10.10 -21.04 -6.18
N ARG A 119 -10.31 -19.72 -6.13
CA ARG A 119 -10.80 -19.00 -4.93
C ARG A 119 -12.05 -19.71 -4.42
N PRO A 120 -12.09 -20.16 -3.15
CA PRO A 120 -13.31 -20.71 -2.58
C PRO A 120 -14.41 -19.64 -2.57
N ALA A 121 -15.63 -20.03 -2.95
CA ALA A 121 -16.75 -19.10 -3.06
C ALA A 121 -17.23 -18.61 -1.69
N GLU A 122 -17.14 -19.47 -0.67
CA GLU A 122 -17.52 -19.15 0.70
C GLU A 122 -16.28 -18.96 1.57
N SER A 123 -16.37 -18.00 2.48
CA SER A 123 -15.38 -17.84 3.53
C SER A 123 -15.79 -18.65 4.76
N PRO A 124 -14.87 -19.38 5.37
CA PRO A 124 -15.11 -20.07 6.63
C PRO A 124 -15.40 -19.14 7.81
N PHE A 125 -15.07 -17.85 7.69
CA PHE A 125 -15.36 -16.82 8.67
C PHE A 125 -16.27 -15.78 8.03
N GLN A 126 -17.44 -15.56 8.62
CA GLN A 126 -18.43 -14.64 8.06
C GLN A 126 -17.85 -13.23 7.91
N GLY A 127 -17.92 -12.69 6.68
CA GLY A 127 -17.44 -11.35 6.37
C GLY A 127 -15.93 -11.24 6.15
N ILE A 128 -15.16 -12.33 6.25
CA ILE A 128 -13.72 -12.33 5.98
C ILE A 128 -13.48 -12.78 4.55
N GLU A 129 -12.63 -12.08 3.80
CA GLU A 129 -12.30 -12.47 2.43
C GLU A 129 -11.05 -13.35 2.36
N TRP A 130 -10.99 -14.20 1.34
CA TRP A 130 -9.79 -14.94 0.98
C TRP A 130 -8.75 -14.01 0.37
N GLU A 131 -7.55 -14.02 0.94
CA GLU A 131 -6.37 -13.38 0.36
C GLU A 131 -5.72 -14.30 -0.68
N ARG A 132 -5.21 -13.75 -1.78
CA ARG A 132 -4.49 -14.51 -2.80
C ARG A 132 -2.99 -14.40 -2.57
N ASN A 133 -2.33 -15.53 -2.33
CA ASN A 133 -0.88 -15.62 -2.45
C ASN A 133 -0.54 -16.09 -3.86
N LEU A 134 0.39 -15.39 -4.51
CA LEU A 134 0.78 -15.69 -5.89
C LEU A 134 1.58 -16.99 -5.99
N ALA A 135 1.58 -17.58 -7.18
CA ALA A 135 2.37 -18.76 -7.48
C ALA A 135 3.88 -18.52 -7.30
N ILE A 136 4.53 -19.45 -6.60
CA ILE A 136 5.95 -19.37 -6.23
C ILE A 136 6.68 -20.68 -6.52
N CYS A 137 7.96 -20.56 -6.83
CA CYS A 137 8.95 -21.62 -6.84
C CYS A 137 9.66 -21.62 -5.49
N ARG A 138 9.78 -22.77 -4.84
CA ARG A 138 10.48 -22.94 -3.57
C ARG A 138 11.79 -23.68 -3.77
N TYR A 139 12.78 -23.33 -2.94
CA TYR A 139 14.14 -23.87 -2.97
C TYR A 139 14.53 -24.53 -1.64
N ALA A 140 15.63 -25.29 -1.63
CA ALA A 140 16.04 -26.14 -0.50
C ALA A 140 16.45 -25.36 0.76
N ASP A 141 16.77 -24.08 0.61
CA ASP A 141 17.13 -23.11 1.64
C ASP A 141 15.95 -22.21 2.03
N TRP A 142 14.74 -22.57 1.60
CA TRP A 142 13.49 -21.82 1.81
C TRP A 142 13.35 -20.52 1.03
N GLN A 143 14.32 -20.18 0.18
CA GLN A 143 14.14 -19.06 -0.74
C GLN A 143 12.99 -19.35 -1.71
N GLU A 144 12.43 -18.28 -2.23
CA GLU A 144 11.27 -18.30 -3.10
C GLU A 144 11.54 -17.47 -4.35
N TYR A 145 10.96 -17.84 -5.49
CA TYR A 145 11.03 -17.09 -6.74
C TYR A 145 9.65 -17.05 -7.38
N ARG A 146 9.19 -15.90 -7.88
CA ARG A 146 7.85 -15.79 -8.48
C ARG A 146 7.81 -16.40 -9.88
N SER A 147 6.85 -17.29 -10.12
CA SER A 147 6.58 -17.79 -11.46
C SER A 147 5.13 -18.26 -11.59
N PRO A 148 4.38 -17.82 -12.62
CA PRO A 148 3.01 -18.25 -12.85
C PRO A 148 2.89 -19.73 -13.28
N SER A 149 4.01 -20.37 -13.66
CA SER A 149 4.04 -21.78 -14.01
C SER A 149 5.29 -22.49 -13.48
N ARG A 150 5.21 -23.81 -13.37
CA ARG A 150 6.33 -24.66 -12.94
C ARG A 150 7.53 -24.55 -13.89
N GLU A 151 7.29 -24.42 -15.19
CA GLU A 151 8.33 -24.35 -16.21
C GLU A 151 9.13 -23.04 -16.13
N GLY A 152 8.51 -21.97 -15.60
CA GLY A 152 9.19 -20.71 -15.35
C GLY A 152 10.09 -20.73 -14.11
N CYS A 153 10.12 -21.81 -13.33
CA CYS A 153 10.99 -21.93 -12.17
C CYS A 153 12.44 -22.25 -12.56
N PRO A 154 13.42 -21.38 -12.22
CA PRO A 154 14.84 -21.73 -12.31
C PRO A 154 15.15 -23.00 -11.53
N GLN A 155 15.95 -23.90 -12.10
CA GLN A 155 16.34 -25.17 -11.44
C GLN A 155 17.24 -24.95 -10.21
N VAL A 156 17.90 -23.79 -10.16
CA VAL A 156 18.63 -23.29 -9.00
C VAL A 156 18.20 -21.86 -8.71
N HIS A 157 18.14 -21.49 -7.43
CA HIS A 157 17.76 -20.14 -7.02
C HIS A 157 18.78 -19.13 -7.60
N PRO A 158 18.37 -18.05 -8.26
CA PRO A 158 19.29 -17.13 -8.94
C PRO A 158 20.40 -16.55 -8.03
N GLU A 159 20.13 -16.37 -6.74
CA GLU A 159 21.06 -15.73 -5.81
C GLU A 159 21.83 -16.73 -4.96
N THR A 160 21.11 -17.68 -4.36
CA THR A 160 21.71 -18.61 -3.39
C THR A 160 22.19 -19.90 -4.04
N GLN A 161 21.89 -20.11 -5.33
CA GLN A 161 22.20 -21.33 -6.09
C GLN A 161 21.61 -22.61 -5.47
N SER A 162 20.67 -22.45 -4.55
CA SER A 162 19.95 -23.52 -3.87
C SER A 162 19.09 -24.31 -4.86
N ALA A 163 18.96 -25.62 -4.65
CA ALA A 163 18.25 -26.50 -5.57
C ALA A 163 16.73 -26.26 -5.52
N PHE A 164 16.09 -26.24 -6.70
CA PHE A 164 14.63 -26.20 -6.81
C PHE A 164 13.98 -27.41 -6.12
N THR A 165 12.96 -27.17 -5.30
CA THR A 165 12.25 -28.23 -4.58
C THR A 165 10.83 -28.43 -5.12
N ALA A 166 10.05 -27.37 -5.22
CA ALA A 166 8.66 -27.44 -5.65
C ALA A 166 8.15 -26.14 -6.25
N TRP A 167 7.14 -26.24 -7.11
CA TRP A 167 6.33 -25.11 -7.54
C TRP A 167 4.96 -25.21 -6.88
N HIS A 168 4.49 -24.08 -6.34
CA HIS A 168 3.17 -23.94 -5.74
C HIS A 168 2.33 -23.02 -6.63
N PRO A 169 1.12 -23.43 -7.03
CA PRO A 169 0.20 -22.55 -7.73
C PRO A 169 -0.29 -21.44 -6.77
N ASP A 170 -1.08 -20.51 -7.30
CA ASP A 170 -1.80 -19.58 -6.47
C ASP A 170 -2.55 -20.29 -5.34
N THR A 171 -2.43 -19.73 -4.15
CA THR A 171 -3.15 -20.19 -2.96
C THR A 171 -4.01 -19.08 -2.43
N TRP A 172 -5.07 -19.47 -1.74
CA TRP A 172 -5.98 -18.58 -1.06
C TRP A 172 -5.82 -18.80 0.43
N ALA A 173 -5.61 -17.75 1.19
CA ALA A 173 -5.36 -17.84 2.62
C ALA A 173 -6.27 -16.95 3.44
N ILE A 174 -6.54 -17.39 4.67
CA ILE A 174 -7.07 -16.56 5.75
C ILE A 174 -6.16 -16.79 6.96
N SER A 175 -5.50 -15.73 7.41
CA SER A 175 -4.70 -15.71 8.63
C SER A 175 -5.59 -15.44 9.85
N LEU A 176 -5.24 -16.00 11.00
CA LEU A 176 -5.98 -15.87 12.26
C LEU A 176 -5.01 -15.67 13.45
N TRP A 177 -4.85 -14.43 13.89
CA TRP A 177 -3.93 -13.96 14.94
C TRP A 177 -4.50 -14.15 16.36
N ILE A 178 -4.60 -15.41 16.81
CA ILE A 178 -5.21 -15.74 18.11
C ILE A 178 -4.23 -15.93 19.27
N TRP A 179 -2.93 -16.10 18.96
CA TRP A 179 -1.89 -16.36 19.95
C TRP A 179 -0.90 -15.19 20.12
N TYR A 180 -0.95 -14.20 19.22
CA TYR A 180 -0.17 -12.97 19.31
C TYR A 180 -1.03 -11.77 18.89
N PRO A 181 -0.91 -10.61 19.57
CA PRO A 181 -1.69 -9.43 19.20
C PRO A 181 -1.33 -8.97 17.78
N ASN A 182 -2.34 -8.48 17.05
CA ASN A 182 -2.12 -7.85 15.76
C ASN A 182 -2.87 -6.50 15.70
N PRO A 183 -2.16 -5.35 15.61
CA PRO A 183 -2.78 -4.04 15.51
C PRO A 183 -3.51 -3.83 14.17
N TYR A 184 -3.31 -4.71 13.19
CA TYR A 184 -4.01 -4.69 11.90
C TYR A 184 -5.31 -5.53 11.95
N GLY A 185 -5.59 -6.18 13.07
CA GLY A 185 -6.82 -6.95 13.28
C GLY A 185 -6.58 -8.47 13.27
N LEU A 186 -7.59 -9.19 13.75
CA LEU A 186 -7.53 -10.64 14.01
C LEU A 186 -7.29 -11.48 12.75
N PHE A 187 -7.76 -11.01 11.59
CA PHE A 187 -7.69 -11.74 10.32
C PHE A 187 -6.75 -11.08 9.29
N ALA A 188 -5.90 -10.13 9.72
CA ALA A 188 -5.04 -9.42 8.78
C ALA A 188 -4.03 -10.39 8.14
N SER A 189 -3.62 -10.11 6.90
CA SER A 189 -2.67 -10.96 6.18
C SER A 189 -1.33 -11.11 6.90
N MET A 190 -0.82 -9.97 7.39
CA MET A 190 0.46 -9.81 8.04
C MET A 190 0.32 -9.19 9.44
N ASN A 191 1.38 -9.27 10.24
CA ASN A 191 1.44 -8.65 11.56
C ASN A 191 2.72 -7.84 11.75
N PRO A 192 2.63 -6.50 11.86
CA PRO A 192 3.81 -5.63 12.02
C PRO A 192 4.53 -5.87 13.34
N LEU A 193 3.88 -6.45 14.35
CA LEU A 193 4.52 -6.78 15.63
C LEU A 193 5.45 -8.00 15.55
N LEU A 194 5.49 -8.67 14.39
CA LEU A 194 6.48 -9.72 14.14
C LEU A 194 7.81 -9.19 13.60
N ALA A 195 7.90 -7.91 13.24
CA ALA A 195 9.12 -7.29 12.72
C ALA A 195 10.39 -7.56 13.57
N PRO A 196 10.36 -7.55 14.93
CA PRO A 196 11.54 -7.87 15.75
C PRO A 196 11.99 -9.34 15.71
N PHE A 197 11.19 -10.23 15.12
CA PHE A 197 11.51 -11.66 14.96
C PHE A 197 12.00 -11.99 13.55
N ASP A 198 12.05 -11.01 12.64
CA ASP A 198 12.62 -11.18 11.31
C ASP A 198 14.11 -11.54 11.44
N ASP A 199 14.53 -12.61 10.76
CA ASP A 199 15.91 -13.08 10.73
C ASP A 199 16.62 -12.73 9.41
N HIS A 200 15.93 -12.02 8.52
CA HIS A 200 16.41 -11.60 7.20
C HIS A 200 16.95 -12.77 6.36
N THR A 201 16.39 -13.97 6.55
CA THR A 201 16.77 -15.13 5.73
C THR A 201 16.04 -15.16 4.39
N ILE A 202 14.77 -14.72 4.38
CA ILE A 202 13.91 -14.65 3.19
C ILE A 202 13.60 -13.17 2.92
N PRO A 203 13.71 -12.71 1.66
CA PRO A 203 13.27 -11.37 1.33
C PRO A 203 11.75 -11.25 1.52
N PRO A 204 11.21 -10.03 1.70
CA PRO A 204 9.79 -9.78 1.57
C PRO A 204 9.12 -10.53 0.42
N ASP A 205 7.97 -11.16 0.69
CA ASP A 205 7.22 -12.08 -0.21
C ASP A 205 7.04 -11.50 -1.62
N GLU A 206 7.00 -10.17 -1.74
CA GLU A 206 6.82 -9.54 -3.03
C GLU A 206 8.04 -9.50 -3.95
N ALA A 207 9.23 -9.56 -3.39
CA ALA A 207 10.45 -9.42 -4.14
C ALA A 207 10.88 -10.73 -4.81
N GLY A 208 10.61 -11.88 -4.18
CA GLY A 208 11.07 -13.19 -4.65
C GLY A 208 12.59 -13.33 -4.81
N SER A 209 13.38 -12.37 -4.29
CA SER A 209 14.84 -12.35 -4.31
C SER A 209 15.36 -11.10 -3.56
N TRP A 210 16.54 -11.15 -2.93
CA TRP A 210 17.13 -9.98 -2.25
C TRP A 210 17.61 -8.90 -3.22
N GLU A 211 18.14 -9.28 -4.38
CA GLU A 211 18.52 -8.35 -5.45
C GLU A 211 17.29 -7.64 -6.03
N THR A 212 16.18 -8.36 -6.21
CA THR A 212 14.90 -7.76 -6.65
C THR A 212 14.38 -6.81 -5.59
N TRP A 213 14.43 -7.20 -4.31
CA TRP A 213 14.05 -6.32 -3.19
C TRP A 213 14.89 -5.05 -3.17
N LYS A 214 16.22 -5.19 -3.32
CA LYS A 214 17.15 -4.07 -3.36
C LYS A 214 16.89 -3.16 -4.56
N ALA A 215 16.66 -3.72 -5.74
CA ALA A 215 16.35 -2.96 -6.94
C ALA A 215 15.02 -2.18 -6.79
N HIS A 216 14.00 -2.80 -6.21
CA HIS A 216 12.72 -2.14 -5.91
C HIS A 216 12.89 -1.01 -4.89
N THR A 217 13.66 -1.27 -3.83
CA THR A 217 14.00 -0.29 -2.79
C THR A 217 14.75 0.92 -3.36
N GLU A 218 15.79 0.68 -4.17
CA GLU A 218 16.55 1.76 -4.83
C GLU A 218 15.67 2.55 -5.81
N PHE A 219 14.80 1.86 -6.55
CA PHE A 219 13.87 2.48 -7.49
C PHE A 219 12.85 3.39 -6.78
N SER A 220 12.26 2.90 -5.69
CA SER A 220 11.29 3.64 -4.87
C SER A 220 11.97 4.84 -4.21
N ASN A 221 13.11 4.64 -3.53
CA ASN A 221 13.86 5.72 -2.88
C ASN A 221 14.23 6.82 -3.88
N PHE A 222 14.72 6.46 -5.06
CA PHE A 222 15.02 7.45 -6.10
C PHE A 222 13.78 8.25 -6.52
N ASN A 223 12.64 7.58 -6.74
CA ASN A 223 11.40 8.25 -7.15
C ASN A 223 10.89 9.22 -6.09
N HIS A 224 10.91 8.82 -4.82
CA HIS A 224 10.51 9.68 -3.70
C HIS A 224 11.48 10.86 -3.54
N HIS A 225 12.79 10.62 -3.53
CA HIS A 225 13.79 11.70 -3.38
C HIS A 225 13.71 12.71 -4.52
N PHE A 226 13.61 12.24 -5.76
CA PHE A 226 13.51 13.12 -6.93
C PHE A 226 12.22 13.95 -6.89
N SER A 227 11.09 13.31 -6.58
CA SER A 227 9.81 14.01 -6.41
C SER A 227 9.87 15.01 -5.25
N GLY A 228 10.54 14.66 -4.15
CA GLY A 228 10.72 15.53 -3.00
C GLY A 228 11.46 16.82 -3.32
N TRP A 229 12.52 16.76 -4.14
CA TRP A 229 13.19 17.97 -4.63
C TRP A 229 12.27 18.83 -5.51
N LEU A 230 11.49 18.22 -6.41
CA LEU A 230 10.52 18.96 -7.22
C LEU A 230 9.45 19.65 -6.36
N VAL A 231 8.90 18.93 -5.38
CA VAL A 231 7.87 19.41 -4.45
C VAL A 231 8.42 20.49 -3.52
N LEU A 232 9.66 20.36 -3.07
CA LEU A 232 10.35 21.39 -2.27
C LEU A 232 10.46 22.71 -3.05
N VAL A 233 10.96 22.64 -4.29
CA VAL A 233 11.07 23.83 -5.16
C VAL A 233 9.68 24.39 -5.49
N MET A 234 8.67 23.53 -5.66
CA MET A 234 7.27 23.94 -5.83
C MET A 234 6.77 24.74 -4.62
N GLY A 235 6.98 24.28 -3.40
CA GLY A 235 6.61 25.00 -2.18
C GLY A 235 7.36 26.33 -2.01
N MET A 236 8.64 26.39 -2.38
CA MET A 236 9.39 27.64 -2.44
C MET A 236 8.81 28.61 -3.49
N ALA A 237 8.41 28.10 -4.66
CA ALA A 237 7.75 28.90 -5.69
C ALA A 237 6.36 29.38 -5.24
N MET A 238 5.59 28.57 -4.51
CA MET A 238 4.32 29.01 -3.89
C MET A 238 4.56 30.14 -2.88
N THR A 239 5.61 30.03 -2.06
CA THR A 239 6.05 31.10 -1.14
C THR A 239 6.38 32.37 -1.92
N GLY A 240 7.09 32.26 -3.03
CA GLY A 240 7.40 33.40 -3.89
C GLY A 240 6.16 34.03 -4.54
N ALA A 241 5.20 33.23 -4.98
CA ALA A 241 3.93 33.74 -5.50
C ALA A 241 3.13 34.48 -4.41
N ALA A 242 3.19 34.02 -3.17
CA ALA A 242 2.53 34.65 -2.02
C ALA A 242 3.14 36.02 -1.67
N LEU A 243 4.48 36.14 -1.76
CA LEU A 243 5.20 37.36 -1.36
C LEU A 243 5.25 38.43 -2.45
N TRP A 244 5.39 38.02 -3.72
CA TRP A 244 5.61 38.95 -4.86
C TRP A 244 4.43 39.07 -5.82
N GLY A 245 3.25 38.59 -5.41
CA GLY A 245 2.01 38.72 -6.17
C GLY A 245 1.69 37.52 -7.05
N SER A 246 0.41 37.16 -7.12
CA SER A 246 -0.04 35.84 -7.59
C SER A 246 -0.30 35.72 -9.10
N ARG A 247 -0.25 36.81 -9.88
CA ARG A 247 -0.56 36.75 -11.32
C ARG A 247 0.54 37.26 -12.23
N GLU A 248 1.31 38.25 -11.80
CA GLU A 248 2.43 38.79 -12.61
C GLU A 248 3.78 38.17 -12.25
N SER A 249 3.86 37.49 -11.11
CA SER A 249 5.09 36.83 -10.68
C SER A 249 5.39 35.60 -11.53
N ARG A 250 6.66 35.45 -11.93
CA ARG A 250 7.18 34.20 -12.52
C ARG A 250 6.93 32.99 -11.60
N PHE A 251 6.90 33.21 -10.28
CA PHE A 251 6.70 32.14 -9.31
C PHE A 251 5.28 31.58 -9.34
N ALA A 252 4.27 32.41 -9.66
CA ALA A 252 2.89 31.96 -9.83
C ALA A 252 2.69 31.00 -11.01
N HIS A 253 3.61 31.03 -11.96
CA HIS A 253 3.66 30.16 -13.13
C HIS A 253 4.59 28.96 -12.90
N LEU A 254 5.65 29.13 -12.12
CA LEU A 254 6.61 28.06 -11.85
C LEU A 254 6.00 26.93 -11.04
N TRP A 255 5.22 27.22 -9.99
CA TRP A 255 4.72 26.16 -9.12
C TRP A 255 3.73 25.21 -9.83
N PRO A 256 2.76 25.65 -10.68
CA PRO A 256 1.91 24.71 -11.40
C PRO A 256 2.67 23.94 -12.48
N LEU A 257 3.72 24.51 -13.09
CA LEU A 257 4.60 23.77 -14.00
C LEU A 257 5.34 22.65 -13.29
N LEU A 258 5.83 22.89 -12.09
CA LEU A 258 6.46 21.86 -11.27
C LEU A 258 5.45 20.77 -10.89
N THR A 259 4.21 21.14 -10.55
CA THR A 259 3.12 20.17 -10.34
C THR A 259 2.87 19.31 -11.58
N LEU A 260 2.83 19.90 -12.77
CA LEU A 260 2.73 19.15 -14.03
C LEU A 260 3.94 18.23 -14.26
N GLY A 261 5.14 18.70 -13.93
CA GLY A 261 6.37 17.89 -13.98
C GLY A 261 6.29 16.66 -13.09
N VAL A 262 5.86 16.83 -11.83
CA VAL A 262 5.62 15.73 -10.88
C VAL A 262 4.55 14.78 -11.42
N ALA A 263 3.44 15.28 -11.96
CA ALA A 263 2.40 14.44 -12.54
C ALA A 263 2.91 13.55 -13.68
N LEU A 264 3.67 14.12 -14.61
CA LEU A 264 4.27 13.37 -15.71
C LEU A 264 5.32 12.37 -15.22
N PHE A 265 6.09 12.74 -14.20
CA PHE A 265 7.05 11.83 -13.57
C PHE A 265 6.34 10.62 -12.96
N ILE A 266 5.28 10.83 -12.18
CA ILE A 266 4.47 9.74 -11.58
C ILE A 266 3.90 8.82 -12.67
N LEU A 267 3.20 9.38 -13.66
CA LEU A 267 2.57 8.59 -14.73
C LEU A 267 3.57 7.70 -15.48
N TYR A 268 4.80 8.20 -15.67
CA TYR A 268 5.87 7.49 -16.36
C TYR A 268 6.60 6.45 -15.48
N ARG A 269 6.84 6.77 -14.20
CA ARG A 269 7.75 6.02 -13.32
C ARG A 269 7.08 5.10 -12.31
N SER A 270 5.83 5.32 -11.92
CA SER A 270 5.21 4.56 -10.83
C SER A 270 5.19 3.05 -11.10
N ASP A 271 4.83 2.68 -12.32
CA ASP A 271 4.70 1.30 -12.80
C ASP A 271 5.10 1.30 -14.28
N PRO A 272 6.41 1.24 -14.57
CA PRO A 272 6.94 1.35 -15.92
C PRO A 272 6.62 0.12 -16.79
N GLU A 273 6.23 -0.99 -16.19
CA GLU A 273 5.86 -2.23 -16.87
C GLU A 273 4.44 -2.20 -17.46
N TYR A 274 3.59 -1.28 -17.01
CA TYR A 274 2.21 -1.15 -17.47
C TYR A 274 2.02 -0.09 -18.56
N TRP A 275 0.99 -0.29 -19.38
CA TRP A 275 0.48 0.70 -20.33
C TRP A 275 0.31 2.09 -19.66
N PRO A 276 0.61 3.20 -20.36
CA PRO A 276 0.94 3.31 -21.78
C PRO A 276 2.41 3.15 -22.15
N PHE A 277 3.30 3.03 -21.17
CA PHE A 277 4.74 3.07 -21.39
C PHE A 277 5.39 1.68 -21.43
N GLY A 278 4.81 0.73 -20.70
CA GLY A 278 5.33 -0.61 -20.56
C GLY A 278 4.69 -1.66 -21.48
N PRO A 279 5.24 -2.89 -21.46
CA PRO A 279 4.77 -4.00 -22.28
C PRO A 279 3.44 -4.60 -21.83
N ARG A 280 3.03 -4.44 -20.56
CA ARG A 280 1.74 -4.97 -20.07
C ARG A 280 0.57 -4.14 -20.59
N THR A 281 -0.53 -4.82 -20.86
CA THR A 281 -1.74 -4.26 -21.45
C THR A 281 -2.55 -3.44 -20.45
N LEU A 282 -3.48 -2.61 -20.96
CA LEU A 282 -4.44 -1.89 -20.12
C LEU A 282 -5.31 -2.84 -19.29
N THR A 283 -5.67 -4.01 -19.83
CA THR A 283 -6.48 -5.01 -19.12
C THR A 283 -5.73 -5.57 -17.91
N GLU A 284 -4.42 -5.82 -18.05
CA GLU A 284 -3.57 -6.27 -16.93
C GLU A 284 -3.43 -5.17 -15.88
N LEU A 285 -3.25 -3.90 -16.29
CA LEU A 285 -3.27 -2.76 -15.36
C LEU A 285 -4.59 -2.69 -14.60
N LEU A 286 -5.73 -2.81 -15.29
CA LEU A 286 -7.05 -2.75 -14.65
C LEU A 286 -7.34 -3.97 -13.73
N GLY A 287 -6.52 -5.01 -13.80
CA GLY A 287 -6.53 -6.13 -12.86
C GLY A 287 -5.57 -5.96 -11.68
N ASP A 288 -4.70 -4.96 -11.71
CA ASP A 288 -3.71 -4.64 -10.68
C ASP A 288 -4.10 -3.34 -9.97
N ARG A 289 -4.57 -3.48 -8.74
CA ARG A 289 -5.09 -2.36 -7.97
C ARG A 289 -4.02 -1.33 -7.63
N GLU A 290 -2.82 -1.77 -7.31
CA GLU A 290 -1.71 -0.88 -6.97
C GLU A 290 -1.36 0.01 -8.17
N ALA A 291 -1.25 -0.61 -9.35
CA ALA A 291 -0.99 0.10 -10.59
C ALA A 291 -2.12 1.11 -10.92
N ILE A 292 -3.39 0.77 -10.63
CA ILE A 292 -4.51 1.71 -10.78
C ILE A 292 -4.33 2.91 -9.84
N GLU A 293 -4.02 2.69 -8.57
CA GLU A 293 -3.85 3.75 -7.56
C GLU A 293 -2.74 4.72 -7.96
N HIS A 294 -1.62 4.19 -8.46
CA HIS A 294 -0.51 4.96 -8.99
C HIS A 294 -0.88 5.80 -10.22
N LYS A 295 -1.49 5.20 -11.25
CA LYS A 295 -1.88 5.94 -12.45
C LYS A 295 -2.95 6.98 -12.13
N LEU A 296 -3.90 6.65 -11.26
CA LEU A 296 -4.94 7.58 -10.84
C LEU A 296 -4.37 8.78 -10.09
N SER A 297 -3.43 8.54 -9.18
CA SER A 297 -2.71 9.60 -8.46
C SER A 297 -2.00 10.55 -9.44
N GLY A 298 -1.31 9.99 -10.44
CA GLY A 298 -0.70 10.79 -11.51
C GLY A 298 -1.71 11.65 -12.29
N VAL A 299 -2.89 11.12 -12.60
CA VAL A 299 -3.98 11.86 -13.27
C VAL A 299 -4.55 12.97 -12.38
N ILE A 300 -4.70 12.72 -11.07
CA ILE A 300 -5.16 13.73 -10.10
C ILE A 300 -4.18 14.91 -10.05
N VAL A 301 -2.88 14.62 -9.90
CA VAL A 301 -1.84 15.66 -9.86
C VAL A 301 -1.76 16.42 -11.19
N LEU A 302 -1.95 15.72 -12.32
CA LEU A 302 -2.01 16.35 -13.64
C LEU A 302 -3.18 17.33 -13.74
N ALA A 303 -4.36 16.97 -13.23
CA ALA A 303 -5.53 17.84 -13.19
C ALA A 303 -5.28 19.07 -12.29
N MET A 304 -4.67 18.89 -11.11
CA MET A 304 -4.29 19.98 -10.20
C MET A 304 -3.35 20.97 -10.89
N GLY A 305 -2.24 20.50 -11.46
CA GLY A 305 -1.27 21.34 -12.15
C GLY A 305 -1.86 22.06 -13.35
N SER A 306 -2.72 21.38 -14.13
CA SER A 306 -3.36 21.95 -15.32
C SER A 306 -4.31 23.09 -14.98
N VAL A 307 -5.15 22.88 -13.96
CA VAL A 307 -6.11 23.90 -13.51
C VAL A 307 -5.39 25.11 -12.96
N GLU A 308 -4.39 24.92 -12.11
CA GLU A 308 -3.66 26.03 -11.50
C GLU A 308 -2.78 26.79 -12.50
N TRP A 309 -2.21 26.09 -13.49
CA TRP A 309 -1.54 26.73 -14.63
C TRP A 309 -2.50 27.63 -15.44
N LEU A 310 -3.72 27.14 -15.72
CA LEU A 310 -4.74 27.91 -16.43
C LEU A 310 -5.29 29.08 -15.60
N ARG A 311 -5.32 28.95 -14.28
CA ARG A 311 -5.66 30.03 -13.35
C ARG A 311 -4.58 31.10 -13.28
N ALA A 312 -3.30 30.70 -13.22
CA ALA A 312 -2.15 31.62 -13.20
C ALA A 312 -2.13 32.51 -14.46
N ARG A 313 -2.45 31.92 -15.63
CA ARG A 313 -2.60 32.66 -16.90
C ARG A 313 -3.89 33.47 -17.00
N GLY A 314 -4.81 33.31 -16.05
CA GLY A 314 -6.10 33.99 -16.03
C GLY A 314 -7.12 33.49 -17.03
N THR A 315 -6.86 32.36 -17.70
CA THR A 315 -7.83 31.68 -18.57
C THR A 315 -9.00 31.15 -17.74
N PHE A 316 -8.72 30.61 -16.56
CA PHE A 316 -9.70 30.19 -15.57
C PHE A 316 -9.83 31.23 -14.46
N SER A 317 -10.77 32.16 -14.63
CA SER A 317 -10.96 33.31 -13.72
C SER A 317 -12.09 33.12 -12.70
N HIS A 318 -12.97 32.13 -12.88
CA HIS A 318 -14.07 31.87 -11.96
C HIS A 318 -13.56 31.28 -10.63
N TRP A 319 -14.13 31.70 -9.50
CA TRP A 319 -13.68 31.29 -8.16
C TRP A 319 -13.72 29.77 -7.94
N LEU A 320 -14.70 29.08 -8.54
CA LEU A 320 -14.83 27.62 -8.50
C LEU A 320 -13.55 26.89 -8.91
N TRP A 321 -12.80 27.40 -9.89
CA TRP A 321 -11.55 26.76 -10.30
C TRP A 321 -10.50 26.71 -9.19
N GLY A 322 -10.56 27.63 -8.23
CA GLY A 322 -9.66 27.66 -7.07
C GLY A 322 -10.04 26.67 -5.98
N MET A 323 -11.17 25.98 -6.15
CA MET A 323 -11.60 24.90 -5.26
C MET A 323 -11.02 23.54 -5.69
N ILE A 324 -10.61 23.37 -6.95
CA ILE A 324 -10.17 22.06 -7.45
C ILE A 324 -8.89 21.60 -6.76
N PHE A 325 -7.85 22.44 -6.71
CA PHE A 325 -6.60 22.11 -6.04
C PHE A 325 -6.78 21.67 -4.58
N PRO A 326 -7.46 22.45 -3.70
CA PRO A 326 -7.58 22.05 -2.31
C PRO A 326 -8.41 20.78 -2.10
N TRP A 327 -9.47 20.57 -2.89
CA TRP A 327 -10.26 19.34 -2.80
C TRP A 327 -9.46 18.12 -3.23
N LEU A 328 -8.71 18.21 -4.34
CA LEU A 328 -7.88 17.11 -4.81
C LEU A 328 -6.70 16.83 -3.87
N ALA A 329 -6.11 17.87 -3.27
CA ALA A 329 -5.07 17.70 -2.25
C ALA A 329 -5.60 17.01 -0.99
N ILE A 330 -6.81 17.36 -0.52
CA ILE A 330 -7.45 16.69 0.62
C ILE A 330 -7.77 15.24 0.27
N MET A 331 -8.40 14.98 -0.88
CA MET A 331 -8.75 13.62 -1.30
C MET A 331 -7.49 12.75 -1.48
N GLY A 332 -6.47 13.25 -2.18
CA GLY A 332 -5.20 12.54 -2.34
C GLY A 332 -4.48 12.32 -1.00
N GLY A 333 -4.52 13.29 -0.10
CA GLY A 333 -3.99 13.12 1.26
C GLY A 333 -4.76 12.08 2.08
N VAL A 334 -6.08 12.01 1.94
CA VAL A 334 -6.90 10.95 2.55
C VAL A 334 -6.56 9.59 1.95
N THR A 335 -6.41 9.48 0.63
CA THR A 335 -5.94 8.24 -0.02
C THR A 335 -4.61 7.79 0.56
N LEU A 336 -3.63 8.69 0.69
CA LEU A 336 -2.30 8.38 1.26
C LEU A 336 -2.35 7.90 2.72
N LEU A 337 -3.29 8.41 3.54
CA LEU A 337 -3.46 7.91 4.92
C LEU A 337 -3.82 6.42 4.98
N PHE A 338 -4.47 5.91 3.93
CA PHE A 338 -4.93 4.54 3.84
C PHE A 338 -4.21 3.71 2.78
N HIS A 339 -3.21 4.31 2.13
CA HIS A 339 -2.40 3.68 1.10
C HIS A 339 -1.28 2.86 1.74
N LEU A 340 -1.24 1.56 1.44
CA LEU A 340 -0.16 0.69 1.90
C LEU A 340 0.35 -0.16 0.72
N HIS A 341 1.63 -0.04 0.37
CA HIS A 341 2.32 -1.07 -0.41
C HIS A 341 2.94 -2.13 0.51
N PRO A 342 3.00 -3.39 0.07
CA PRO A 342 3.72 -4.42 0.78
C PRO A 342 5.20 -4.06 0.91
N ILE A 343 5.87 -3.52 -0.13
CA ILE A 343 7.31 -3.18 -0.09
C ILE A 343 7.61 -1.91 0.74
N SER A 344 6.83 -0.83 0.62
CA SER A 344 7.12 0.45 1.31
C SER A 344 6.65 0.54 2.76
N ASN A 345 5.92 -0.48 3.24
CA ASN A 345 5.46 -0.54 4.62
C ASN A 345 6.17 -1.61 5.46
N PHE A 346 7.31 -2.13 4.99
CA PHE A 346 8.30 -2.82 5.84
C PHE A 346 9.01 -1.86 6.80
N ASN A 347 8.27 -0.93 7.40
CA ASN A 347 8.77 -0.20 8.54
C ASN A 347 8.63 -1.06 9.79
N TYR A 348 9.76 -1.56 10.31
CA TYR A 348 9.92 -2.31 11.57
C TYR A 348 9.34 -1.61 12.82
N LEU A 349 8.76 -0.42 12.67
CA LEU A 349 8.25 0.47 13.72
C LEU A 349 6.72 0.68 13.70
N GLY A 350 5.98 0.03 12.79
CA GLY A 350 4.51 0.09 12.71
C GLY A 350 3.95 1.39 12.10
N ARG A 351 2.61 1.46 11.92
CA ARG A 351 1.90 2.53 11.18
C ARG A 351 2.24 3.96 11.56
N ALA A 352 2.60 4.21 12.81
CA ALA A 352 2.91 5.56 13.28
C ALA A 352 4.10 6.21 12.54
N ASN A 353 4.95 5.39 11.90
CA ASN A 353 6.14 5.84 11.18
C ASN A 353 6.10 5.51 9.67
N SER A 354 4.95 5.17 9.08
CA SER A 354 4.87 5.02 7.62
C SER A 354 5.00 6.39 6.95
N PRO A 355 5.94 6.58 6.00
CA PRO A 355 6.13 7.85 5.30
C PRO A 355 4.81 8.38 4.69
N HIS A 356 4.03 7.50 4.05
CA HIS A 356 2.74 7.84 3.44
C HIS A 356 1.70 8.39 4.42
N THR A 357 1.73 7.97 5.70
CA THR A 357 0.83 8.55 6.72
C THR A 357 1.20 10.01 6.98
N THR A 358 2.49 10.31 7.16
CA THR A 358 2.94 11.68 7.42
C THR A 358 2.74 12.60 6.22
N GLU A 359 2.93 12.07 5.02
CA GLU A 359 2.65 12.73 3.76
C GLU A 359 1.14 13.00 3.60
N GLY A 360 0.29 12.00 3.86
CA GLY A 360 -1.16 12.12 3.82
C GLY A 360 -1.69 13.23 4.73
N ILE A 361 -1.22 13.28 5.98
CA ILE A 361 -1.55 14.38 6.93
C ILE A 361 -1.12 15.73 6.34
N THR A 362 0.09 15.81 5.81
CA THR A 362 0.67 17.06 5.29
C THR A 362 -0.10 17.55 4.05
N ALA A 363 -0.50 16.65 3.16
CA ALA A 363 -1.33 16.94 1.99
C ALA A 363 -2.72 17.46 2.39
N ILE A 364 -3.37 16.83 3.39
CA ILE A 364 -4.65 17.29 3.94
C ILE A 364 -4.50 18.70 4.51
N LEU A 365 -3.47 18.96 5.32
CA LEU A 365 -3.24 20.28 5.91
C LEU A 365 -2.95 21.34 4.84
N ALA A 366 -2.18 21.01 3.81
CA ALA A 366 -1.95 21.88 2.66
C ALA A 366 -3.27 22.21 1.94
N GLY A 367 -4.09 21.20 1.65
CA GLY A 367 -5.37 21.37 0.98
C GLY A 367 -6.38 22.15 1.81
N MET A 368 -6.52 21.85 3.10
CA MET A 368 -7.42 22.58 4.01
C MET A 368 -7.04 24.05 4.14
N THR A 369 -5.75 24.34 4.31
CA THR A 369 -5.28 25.73 4.43
C THR A 369 -5.43 26.48 3.09
N TYR A 370 -5.17 25.83 1.97
CA TYR A 370 -5.41 26.44 0.66
C TYR A 370 -6.92 26.71 0.44
N LEU A 371 -7.79 25.80 0.88
CA LEU A 371 -9.25 25.96 0.82
C LEU A 371 -9.71 27.18 1.63
N LEU A 372 -9.29 27.27 2.89
CA LEU A 372 -9.66 28.37 3.79
C LEU A 372 -9.28 29.73 3.22
N GLY A 373 -8.12 29.82 2.58
CA GLY A 373 -7.71 31.08 1.96
C GLY A 373 -8.43 31.35 0.63
N SER A 374 -8.74 30.33 -0.17
CA SER A 374 -9.57 30.50 -1.38
C SER A 374 -11.03 30.88 -1.05
N LEU A 375 -11.51 30.55 0.15
CA LEU A 375 -12.79 30.99 0.70
C LEU A 375 -12.73 32.39 1.35
N GLY A 376 -11.55 33.02 1.40
CA GLY A 376 -11.36 34.35 2.01
C GLY A 376 -11.40 34.38 3.53
N ILE A 377 -11.34 33.22 4.19
CA ILE A 377 -11.40 33.09 5.66
C ILE A 377 -10.05 33.47 6.29
N MET A 378 -8.94 33.14 5.61
CA MET A 378 -7.60 33.55 6.06
C MET A 378 -7.21 34.93 5.54
N LYS A 379 -6.49 35.71 6.36
CA LYS A 379 -5.92 37.00 5.92
C LYS A 379 -4.99 36.80 4.72
N GLN A 380 -5.03 37.75 3.80
CA GLN A 380 -4.38 37.68 2.48
C GLN A 380 -2.89 37.31 2.52
N ARG A 381 -2.11 37.79 3.51
CA ARG A 381 -0.69 37.41 3.66
C ARG A 381 -0.46 35.95 4.03
N TRP A 382 -1.40 35.33 4.75
CA TRP A 382 -1.27 33.96 5.26
C TRP A 382 -1.83 32.92 4.28
N TRP A 383 -2.74 33.33 3.40
CA TRP A 383 -3.34 32.47 2.38
C TRP A 383 -2.30 31.75 1.53
N GLY A 384 -1.25 32.44 1.08
CA GLY A 384 -0.22 31.81 0.27
C GLY A 384 0.89 31.12 1.09
N LEU A 385 1.19 31.62 2.29
CA LEU A 385 2.35 31.16 3.06
C LEU A 385 2.10 29.84 3.81
N VAL A 386 0.92 29.67 4.42
CA VAL A 386 0.63 28.48 5.23
C VAL A 386 0.53 27.20 4.37
N PRO A 387 -0.18 27.18 3.23
CA PRO A 387 -0.19 26.01 2.36
C PRO A 387 1.20 25.72 1.78
N ALA A 388 1.97 26.76 1.43
CA ALA A 388 3.33 26.61 0.93
C ALA A 388 4.25 25.94 1.96
N LEU A 389 4.11 26.26 3.25
CA LEU A 389 4.85 25.60 4.33
C LEU A 389 4.58 24.10 4.37
N PHE A 390 3.32 23.67 4.26
CA PHE A 390 2.99 22.24 4.24
C PHE A 390 3.52 21.56 2.97
N VAL A 391 3.48 22.23 1.82
CA VAL A 391 4.10 21.69 0.59
C VAL A 391 5.63 21.57 0.73
N ILE A 392 6.29 22.52 1.39
CA ILE A 392 7.72 22.42 1.71
C ILE A 392 7.99 21.23 2.63
N LEU A 393 7.17 21.06 3.67
CA LEU A 393 7.28 19.93 4.60
C LEU A 393 7.13 18.58 3.87
N MET A 394 6.16 18.48 2.97
CA MET A 394 5.99 17.31 2.09
C MET A 394 7.26 17.06 1.25
N GLY A 395 7.82 18.11 0.65
CA GLY A 395 9.07 17.98 -0.11
C GLY A 395 10.22 17.44 0.75
N VAL A 396 10.34 17.90 1.99
CA VAL A 396 11.34 17.39 2.94
C VAL A 396 11.07 15.93 3.32
N GLN A 397 9.81 15.56 3.62
CA GLN A 397 9.41 14.18 3.93
C GLN A 397 9.84 13.22 2.81
N LEU A 398 9.54 13.58 1.56
CA LEU A 398 9.92 12.80 0.38
C LEU A 398 11.44 12.73 0.15
N ILE A 399 12.21 13.77 0.51
CA ILE A 399 13.68 13.76 0.38
C ILE A 399 14.34 12.84 1.43
N VAL A 400 13.78 12.77 2.63
CA VAL A 400 14.28 11.89 3.71
C VAL A 400 13.58 10.54 3.74
N TYR A 401 12.73 10.26 2.75
CA TYR A 401 12.03 9.00 2.58
C TYR A 401 13.03 7.86 2.54
N VAL A 402 12.68 6.78 3.23
CA VAL A 402 13.39 5.51 3.18
C VAL A 402 12.31 4.44 3.11
N GLU A 403 12.37 3.63 2.05
CA GLU A 403 11.67 2.35 1.96
C GLU A 403 12.08 1.44 3.12
#